data_AF-A0A967JJT1-F1
#
_entry.id   AF-A0A967JJT1-F1
#
_cell.length_a   1.000
_cell.length_b   1.000
_cell.length_c   1.000
_cell.angle_alpha   90.00
_cell.angle_beta   90.00
_cell.angle_gamma   90.00
#
_symmetry.space_group_name_H-M   'P 1'
#
loop_
_entity.id
_entity.type
_entity.pdbx_description
1 polymer ?
#
loop_
_entity_poly.entity_id
_entity_poly.type
_entity_poly.pdbx_seq_one_letter_code
_entity_poly.pdbx_strand_id
1 'polypeptide(L)'
;MLAGERYPTDLEAEARALVDALDMRQAESGGALDLSEVRARAEALGETFGAAARALEEAPPSVGLDLGVVRSLRPIHRVMFVPGSVHHPDPGIYGDPLPGLEPAGVLAEAAPESDRYGFAHAQLVRETNRVLEAIAEAEHHAAILIAAARRPGT
;
A
#
# COMPACT_ATOMS: atom_id res chain seq x y z
N MET A 1 -13.51 -29.06 -18.71
CA MET A 1 -12.46 -28.52 -17.84
C MET A 1 -12.94 -27.17 -17.35
N LEU A 2 -13.20 -27.02 -16.05
CA LEU A 2 -13.41 -25.70 -15.47
C LEU A 2 -12.04 -25.00 -15.51
N ALA A 3 -11.96 -23.85 -16.19
CA ALA A 3 -10.76 -23.02 -16.14
C ALA A 3 -10.47 -22.73 -14.66
N GLY A 4 -9.22 -22.90 -14.21
CA GLY A 4 -8.84 -22.55 -12.85
C GLY A 4 -9.25 -21.12 -12.55
N GLU A 5 -10.01 -20.93 -11.47
CA GLU A 5 -10.48 -19.61 -11.06
C GLU A 5 -9.27 -18.70 -10.78
N ARG A 6 -9.26 -17.51 -11.36
CA ARG A 6 -8.21 -16.51 -11.14
C ARG A 6 -8.51 -15.77 -9.85
N TYR A 7 -7.48 -15.44 -9.08
CA TYR A 7 -7.63 -14.63 -7.88
C TYR A 7 -8.34 -13.29 -8.21
N PRO A 8 -9.53 -13.01 -7.65
CA PRO A 8 -10.39 -11.91 -8.09
C PRO A 8 -10.00 -10.60 -7.39
N THR A 9 -8.79 -10.10 -7.67
CA THR A 9 -8.30 -8.84 -7.08
C THR A 9 -7.82 -7.87 -8.14
N ASP A 10 -8.25 -6.61 -7.97
CA ASP A 10 -7.87 -5.50 -8.82
C ASP A 10 -6.64 -4.80 -8.21
N LEU A 11 -5.45 -5.15 -8.71
CA LEU A 11 -4.19 -4.59 -8.25
C LEU A 11 -4.13 -3.07 -8.47
N GLU A 12 -4.67 -2.55 -9.57
CA GLU A 12 -4.63 -1.13 -9.87
C GLU A 12 -5.52 -0.34 -8.89
N ALA A 13 -6.69 -0.89 -8.54
CA ALA A 13 -7.56 -0.30 -7.53
C ALA A 13 -6.89 -0.22 -6.15
N GLU A 14 -6.09 -1.23 -5.76
CA GLU A 14 -5.34 -1.23 -4.50
C GLU A 14 -4.29 -0.11 -4.44
N ALA A 15 -3.55 0.11 -5.54
CA ALA A 15 -2.59 1.22 -5.62
C ALA A 15 -3.30 2.59 -5.59
N ARG A 16 -4.43 2.72 -6.28
CA ARG A 16 -5.23 3.95 -6.24
C ARG A 16 -5.75 4.25 -4.83
N ALA A 17 -6.23 3.24 -4.11
CA ALA A 17 -6.67 3.41 -2.72
C ALA A 17 -5.55 3.93 -1.80
N LEU A 18 -4.30 3.50 -2.03
CA LEU A 18 -3.13 4.03 -1.32
C LEU A 18 -2.88 5.52 -1.66
N VAL A 19 -2.96 5.90 -2.94
CA VAL A 19 -2.81 7.30 -3.37
C VAL A 19 -3.89 8.18 -2.74
N ASP A 20 -5.15 7.76 -2.80
CA ASP A 20 -6.28 8.50 -2.22
C ASP A 20 -6.10 8.69 -0.70
N ALA A 21 -5.60 7.66 0.00
CA ALA A 21 -5.29 7.75 1.42
C ALA A 21 -4.13 8.72 1.73
N LEU A 22 -3.07 8.73 0.91
CA LEU A 22 -1.96 9.67 1.08
C LEU A 22 -2.42 11.12 0.85
N ASP A 23 -3.26 11.35 -0.16
CA ASP A 23 -3.82 12.67 -0.46
C ASP A 23 -4.70 13.18 0.70
N MET A 24 -5.52 12.31 1.28
CA MET A 24 -6.30 12.60 2.49
C MET A 24 -5.39 13.00 3.67
N ARG A 25 -4.36 12.21 3.99
CA ARG A 25 -3.42 12.52 5.09
C ARG A 25 -2.62 13.80 4.86
N GLN A 26 -2.23 14.07 3.62
CA GLN A 26 -1.55 15.32 3.27
C GLN A 26 -2.47 16.52 3.51
N ALA A 27 -3.74 16.43 3.11
CA ALA A 27 -4.72 17.49 3.36
C ALA A 27 -4.97 17.72 4.86
N GLU A 28 -5.07 16.66 5.66
CA GLU A 28 -5.22 16.74 7.12
C GLU A 28 -4.06 17.47 7.81
N SER A 29 -2.85 17.36 7.26
CA SER A 29 -1.66 18.00 7.84
C SER A 29 -1.66 19.53 7.80
N GLY A 30 -2.57 20.15 7.03
CA GLY A 30 -2.58 21.60 6.83
C GLY A 30 -1.30 22.14 6.16
N GLY A 31 -0.55 21.28 5.45
CA GLY A 31 0.72 21.62 4.79
C GLY A 31 1.96 21.46 5.67
N ALA A 32 1.81 20.96 6.91
CA ALA A 32 2.93 20.70 7.82
C ALA A 32 3.65 19.36 7.56
N LEU A 33 3.04 18.48 6.75
CA LEU A 33 3.63 17.21 6.32
C LEU A 33 3.67 17.16 4.79
N ASP A 34 4.85 16.90 4.23
CA ASP A 34 5.01 16.67 2.80
C ASP A 34 5.05 15.16 2.52
N LEU A 35 4.03 14.66 1.85
CA LEU A 35 3.91 13.27 1.40
C LEU A 35 4.12 13.12 -0.11
N SER A 36 4.55 14.18 -0.81
CA SER A 36 4.65 14.20 -2.27
C SER A 36 5.56 13.10 -2.83
N GLU A 37 6.67 12.80 -2.16
CA GLU A 37 7.57 11.70 -2.55
C GLU A 37 6.87 10.35 -2.43
N VAL A 38 6.25 10.07 -1.28
CA VAL A 38 5.56 8.78 -1.03
C VAL A 38 4.40 8.60 -1.99
N ARG A 39 3.66 9.68 -2.26
CA ARG A 39 2.58 9.71 -3.26
C ARG A 39 3.09 9.36 -4.65
N ALA A 40 4.18 9.98 -5.10
CA ALA A 40 4.78 9.67 -6.40
C ALA A 40 5.26 8.20 -6.50
N ARG A 41 5.78 7.63 -5.40
CA ARG A 41 6.15 6.21 -5.32
C ARG A 41 4.92 5.30 -5.36
N ALA A 42 3.81 5.69 -4.74
CA ALA A 42 2.55 4.96 -4.81
C ALA A 42 1.94 4.98 -6.23
N GLU A 43 2.06 6.09 -6.96
CA GLU A 43 1.67 6.16 -8.38
C GLU A 43 2.53 5.23 -9.25
N ALA A 44 3.84 5.20 -9.04
CA ALA A 44 4.74 4.27 -9.74
C ALA A 44 4.45 2.79 -9.42
N LEU A 45 4.02 2.49 -8.19
CA LEU A 45 3.51 1.17 -7.82
C LEU A 45 2.27 0.81 -8.63
N GLY A 46 1.35 1.77 -8.86
CA GLY A 46 0.18 1.58 -9.73
C GLY A 46 0.54 1.12 -11.14
N GLU A 47 1.55 1.74 -11.75
CA GLU A 47 2.07 1.31 -13.06
C GLU A 47 2.62 -0.13 -13.03
N THR A 48 3.34 -0.46 -11.96
CA THR A 48 3.89 -1.81 -11.76
C THR A 48 2.78 -2.85 -11.56
N PHE A 49 1.75 -2.51 -10.79
CA PHE A 49 0.58 -3.34 -10.56
C PHE A 49 -0.26 -3.52 -11.82
N GLY A 50 -0.42 -2.49 -12.65
CA GLY A 50 -1.05 -2.63 -13.97
C GLY A 50 -0.24 -3.52 -14.92
N ALA A 51 1.10 -3.44 -14.88
CA ALA A 51 1.96 -4.35 -15.64
C ALA A 51 1.82 -5.81 -15.15
N ALA A 52 1.67 -6.03 -13.84
CA ALA A 52 1.41 -7.35 -13.26
C ALA A 52 0.03 -7.89 -13.65
N ALA A 53 -1.02 -7.07 -13.60
CA ALA A 53 -2.37 -7.44 -14.02
C ALA A 53 -2.39 -7.92 -15.49
N ARG A 54 -1.77 -7.16 -16.40
CA ARG A 54 -1.65 -7.55 -17.82
C ARG A 54 -0.87 -8.86 -18.00
N ALA A 55 0.24 -9.04 -17.27
CA ALA A 55 1.01 -10.28 -17.35
C ALA A 55 0.20 -11.50 -16.84
N LEU A 56 -0.61 -11.31 -15.80
CA LEU A 56 -1.51 -12.35 -15.30
C LEU A 56 -2.60 -12.69 -16.32
N GLU A 57 -3.18 -11.70 -17.01
CA GLU A 57 -4.15 -11.91 -18.10
C GLU A 57 -3.65 -12.90 -19.16
N GLU A 58 -2.40 -12.75 -19.57
CA GLU A 58 -1.76 -13.60 -20.59
C GLU A 58 -1.36 -15.00 -20.07
N ALA A 59 -1.15 -15.14 -18.76
CA ALA A 59 -0.68 -16.38 -18.15
C ALA A 59 -1.80 -17.39 -17.86
N PRO A 60 -1.53 -18.72 -17.94
CA PRO A 60 -2.47 -19.72 -17.44
C PRO A 60 -2.63 -19.60 -15.91
N PRO A 61 -3.83 -19.87 -15.36
CA PRO A 61 -4.05 -19.86 -13.91
C PRO A 61 -3.06 -20.78 -13.18
N SER A 62 -2.53 -20.30 -12.06
CA SER A 62 -1.53 -21.03 -11.28
C SER A 62 -1.54 -20.56 -9.83
N VAL A 63 -1.57 -21.51 -8.89
CA VAL A 63 -1.45 -21.25 -7.45
C VAL A 63 -0.19 -20.42 -7.13
N GLY A 64 0.90 -20.62 -7.89
CA GLY A 64 2.12 -19.83 -7.71
C GLY A 64 1.94 -18.35 -8.07
N LEU A 65 1.12 -18.05 -9.07
CA LEU A 65 0.78 -16.68 -9.46
C LEU A 65 -0.19 -16.05 -8.45
N ASP A 66 -1.18 -16.79 -7.98
CA ASP A 66 -2.11 -16.31 -6.94
C ASP A 66 -1.36 -15.98 -5.64
N LEU A 67 -0.43 -16.83 -5.22
CA LEU A 67 0.45 -16.55 -4.08
C LEU A 67 1.38 -15.35 -4.33
N GLY A 68 1.77 -15.12 -5.58
CA GLY A 68 2.54 -13.94 -5.97
C GLY A 68 1.72 -12.64 -5.85
N VAL A 69 0.44 -12.67 -6.23
CA VAL A 69 -0.50 -11.56 -6.00
C VAL A 69 -0.61 -11.25 -4.51
N VAL A 70 -0.87 -12.27 -3.68
CA VAL A 70 -0.97 -12.11 -2.22
C VAL A 70 0.32 -11.53 -1.62
N ARG A 71 1.49 -12.00 -2.08
CA ARG A 71 2.79 -11.46 -1.62
C ARG A 71 2.99 -10.00 -2.02
N SER A 72 2.48 -9.58 -3.18
CA SER A 72 2.59 -8.21 -3.67
C SER A 72 1.70 -7.24 -2.87
N LEU A 73 0.51 -7.69 -2.47
CA LEU A 73 -0.45 -6.86 -1.74
C LEU A 73 -0.21 -6.77 -0.23
N ARG A 74 0.33 -7.84 0.37
CA ARG A 74 0.51 -7.94 1.82
C ARG A 74 1.27 -6.75 2.45
N PRO A 75 2.37 -6.24 1.87
CA PRO A 75 3.06 -5.07 2.43
C PRO A 75 2.16 -3.84 2.49
N ILE A 76 1.37 -3.60 1.43
CA ILE A 76 0.45 -2.46 1.35
C ILE A 76 -0.67 -2.61 2.38
N HIS A 77 -1.29 -3.78 2.46
CA HIS A 77 -2.35 -4.05 3.44
C HIS A 77 -1.88 -3.88 4.89
N ARG A 78 -0.61 -4.16 5.19
CA ARG A 78 -0.04 -3.99 6.53
C ARG A 78 0.02 -2.52 6.98
N VAL A 79 0.22 -1.59 6.04
CA VAL A 79 0.28 -0.15 6.35
C VAL A 79 -1.07 0.54 6.18
N MET A 80 -1.93 0.00 5.30
CA MET A 80 -3.26 0.56 5.04
C MET A 80 -4.26 0.29 6.16
N PHE A 81 -4.13 -0.84 6.86
CA PHE A 81 -5.11 -1.28 7.85
C PHE A 81 -4.50 -1.44 9.23
N VAL A 82 -5.32 -1.20 10.26
CA VAL A 82 -4.98 -1.53 11.64
C VAL A 82 -4.90 -3.06 11.78
N PRO A 83 -3.81 -3.63 12.29
CA PRO A 83 -3.82 -5.03 12.69
C PRO A 83 -4.76 -5.16 13.91
N GLY A 84 -6.00 -5.56 13.68
CA GLY A 84 -6.97 -5.83 14.78
C GLY A 84 -6.45 -6.91 15.75
N SER A 85 -5.61 -7.82 15.25
CA SER A 85 -4.71 -8.69 16.02
C SER A 85 -3.67 -9.35 15.09
N VAL A 86 -2.75 -10.15 15.64
CA VAL A 86 -1.75 -10.96 14.88
C VAL A 86 -2.39 -11.91 13.84
N HIS A 87 -3.71 -12.12 13.89
CA HIS A 87 -4.44 -13.09 13.06
C HIS A 87 -5.66 -12.51 12.32
N HIS A 88 -5.93 -11.20 12.42
CA HIS A 88 -7.00 -10.54 11.66
C HIS A 88 -6.67 -9.05 11.46
N PRO A 89 -6.30 -8.62 10.24
CA PRO A 89 -6.68 -7.28 9.81
C PRO A 89 -8.21 -7.29 9.69
N ASP A 90 -8.90 -6.72 10.68
CA ASP A 90 -10.35 -6.56 10.63
C ASP A 90 -10.64 -5.15 10.09
N PRO A 91 -10.95 -4.99 8.79
CA PRO A 91 -11.33 -3.69 8.23
C PRO A 91 -12.62 -3.13 8.85
N GLY A 92 -13.36 -3.91 9.66
CA GLY A 92 -14.55 -3.48 10.39
C GLY A 92 -14.29 -2.78 11.72
N ILE A 93 -13.04 -2.76 12.23
CA ILE A 93 -12.68 -2.07 13.48
C ILE A 93 -11.92 -0.77 13.15
N TYR A 94 -12.70 0.20 12.69
CA TYR A 94 -12.55 1.66 12.76
C TYR A 94 -11.13 2.25 12.78
N GLY A 95 -10.70 2.71 11.61
CA GLY A 95 -9.72 3.78 11.42
C GLY A 95 -9.72 4.20 9.95
N ASP A 96 -9.54 5.50 9.68
CA ASP A 96 -9.25 5.98 8.34
C ASP A 96 -7.97 5.30 7.80
N PRO A 97 -7.82 5.09 6.48
CA PRO A 97 -6.66 4.39 5.93
C PRO A 97 -5.34 5.06 6.33
N LEU A 98 -4.26 4.27 6.38
CA LEU A 98 -2.95 4.70 6.88
C LEU A 98 -3.01 5.16 8.35
N PRO A 99 -3.42 4.28 9.29
CA PRO A 99 -3.56 4.64 10.70
C PRO A 99 -2.26 5.14 11.35
N GLY A 100 -1.09 4.74 10.84
CA GLY A 100 0.19 5.29 11.30
C GLY A 100 0.34 6.80 11.02
N LEU A 101 -0.34 7.29 10.00
CA LEU A 101 -0.33 8.70 9.59
C LEU A 101 -1.51 9.51 10.14
N GLU A 102 -2.39 8.93 10.97
CA GLU A 102 -3.50 9.63 11.62
C GLU A 102 -3.08 10.88 12.40
N PRO A 103 -1.90 10.95 13.05
CA PRO A 103 -1.43 12.18 13.70
C PRO A 103 -1.14 13.36 12.77
N ALA A 104 -1.32 13.23 11.45
CA ALA A 104 -1.15 14.33 10.51
C ALA A 104 -2.01 15.55 10.91
N GLY A 105 -3.26 15.33 11.30
CA GLY A 105 -4.17 16.39 11.78
C GLY A 105 -3.64 17.14 13.02
N VAL A 106 -2.82 16.49 13.85
CA VAL A 106 -2.22 17.13 15.03
C VAL A 106 -1.24 18.24 14.62
N LEU A 107 -0.55 18.10 13.49
CA LEU A 107 0.38 19.12 13.02
C LEU A 107 -0.32 20.42 12.61
N ALA A 108 -1.56 20.34 12.13
CA ALA A 108 -2.35 21.51 11.76
C ALA A 108 -2.85 22.31 12.99
N GLU A 109 -3.06 21.63 14.11
CA GLU A 109 -3.63 22.23 15.33
C GLU A 109 -2.59 22.67 16.35
N ALA A 110 -1.46 21.96 16.45
CA ALA A 110 -0.47 22.16 17.50
C ALA A 110 0.53 23.28 17.15
N ALA A 111 0.96 24.04 18.17
CA ALA A 111 2.05 25.00 18.00
C ALA A 111 3.36 24.27 17.63
N PRO A 112 4.14 24.72 16.63
CA PRO A 112 5.35 24.02 16.17
C PRO A 112 6.39 23.76 17.27
N GLU A 113 6.50 24.67 18.22
CA GLU A 113 7.37 24.60 19.40
C GLU A 113 6.83 23.73 20.54
N SER A 114 5.66 23.12 20.40
CA SER A 114 5.07 22.26 21.43
C SER A 114 5.58 20.81 21.37
N ASP A 115 5.65 20.16 22.53
CA ASP A 115 5.96 18.72 22.61
C ASP A 115 4.96 17.88 21.81
N ARG A 116 3.68 18.28 21.79
CA ARG A 116 2.63 17.59 21.02
C ARG A 116 2.96 17.58 19.52
N TYR A 117 3.42 18.71 18.97
CA TYR A 117 3.89 18.79 17.59
C TYR A 117 5.14 17.92 17.39
N GLY A 118 6.13 18.04 18.26
CA GLY A 118 7.37 17.27 18.18
C GLY A 118 7.15 15.74 18.17
N PHE A 119 6.27 15.24 19.04
CA PHE A 119 5.92 13.81 19.09
C PHE A 119 5.16 13.36 17.83
N ALA A 120 4.17 14.13 17.38
CA ALA A 120 3.42 13.83 16.16
C ALA A 120 4.34 13.79 14.94
N HIS A 121 5.18 14.81 14.77
CA HIS A 121 6.14 14.89 13.66
C HIS A 121 7.12 13.71 13.66
N ALA A 122 7.69 13.36 14.81
CA ALA A 122 8.60 12.22 14.92
C ALA A 122 7.92 10.88 14.59
N GLN A 123 6.64 10.71 14.93
CA GLN A 123 5.86 9.54 14.54
C GLN A 123 5.61 9.53 13.03
N LEU A 124 5.17 10.64 12.46
CA LEU A 124 4.85 10.76 11.04
C LEU A 124 6.06 10.47 10.15
N VAL A 125 7.27 10.92 10.52
CA VAL A 125 8.51 10.57 9.81
C VAL A 125 8.74 9.06 9.79
N ARG A 126 8.54 8.37 10.93
CA ARG A 126 8.72 6.92 11.01
C ARG A 126 7.69 6.16 10.18
N GLU A 127 6.43 6.58 10.24
CA GLU A 127 5.35 5.91 9.52
C GLU A 127 5.43 6.19 8.00
N THR A 128 5.87 7.37 7.59
CA THR A 128 6.20 7.70 6.19
C THR A 128 7.27 6.75 5.65
N ASN A 129 8.35 6.51 6.40
CA ASN A 129 9.38 5.54 6.02
C ASN A 129 8.84 4.11 5.93
N ARG A 130 7.91 3.70 6.80
CA ARG A 130 7.27 2.39 6.73
C ARG A 130 6.40 2.22 5.50
N VAL A 131 5.69 3.27 5.08
CA VAL A 131 4.92 3.25 3.83
C VAL A 131 5.87 3.11 2.63
N LEU A 132 6.98 3.86 2.60
CA LEU A 132 7.99 3.72 1.54
C LEU A 132 8.59 2.31 1.47
N GLU A 133 8.90 1.70 2.63
CA GLU A 133 9.39 0.32 2.71
C GLU A 133 8.34 -0.67 2.19
N ALA A 134 7.07 -0.51 2.57
CA ALA A 134 5.98 -1.34 2.08
C ALA A 134 5.78 -1.23 0.57
N ILE A 135 5.88 -0.01 0.01
CA ILE A 135 5.83 0.21 -1.45
C ILE A 135 6.97 -0.54 -2.14
N ALA A 136 8.21 -0.39 -1.64
CA ALA A 136 9.37 -1.04 -2.23
C ALA A 136 9.27 -2.59 -2.18
N GLU A 137 8.76 -3.15 -1.08
CA GLU A 137 8.54 -4.59 -0.94
C GLU A 137 7.45 -5.08 -1.91
N ALA A 138 6.36 -4.32 -2.05
CA ALA A 138 5.28 -4.61 -3.00
C ALA A 138 5.77 -4.57 -4.46
N GLU A 139 6.56 -3.56 -4.84
CA GLU A 139 7.18 -3.46 -6.17
C GLU A 139 8.09 -4.65 -6.47
N HIS A 140 8.92 -5.05 -5.49
CA HIS A 140 9.80 -6.20 -5.62
C HIS A 140 9.02 -7.49 -5.90
N HIS A 141 7.95 -7.72 -5.15
CA HIS A 141 7.09 -8.90 -5.34
C HIS A 141 6.31 -8.86 -6.66
N ALA A 142 5.81 -7.70 -7.07
CA ALA A 142 5.15 -7.53 -8.36
C ALA A 142 6.11 -7.78 -9.53
N ALA A 143 7.37 -7.34 -9.43
CA ALA A 143 8.38 -7.62 -10.45
C ALA A 143 8.66 -9.14 -10.59
N ILE A 144 8.75 -9.86 -9.47
CA ILE A 144 8.88 -11.32 -9.46
C ILE A 144 7.64 -11.99 -10.09
N LEU A 145 6.45 -11.50 -9.75
CA LEU A 145 5.19 -12.00 -10.31
C LEU A 145 5.12 -11.82 -11.82
N ILE A 146 5.48 -10.64 -12.34
CA ILE A 146 5.57 -10.36 -13.79
C ILE A 146 6.54 -11.34 -14.47
N ALA A 147 7.73 -11.52 -13.89
CA ALA A 147 8.72 -12.45 -14.43
C ALA A 147 8.24 -13.90 -14.40
N ALA A 148 7.48 -14.30 -13.37
CA ALA A 148 6.90 -15.64 -13.29
C ALA A 148 5.79 -15.86 -14.32
N ALA A 149 4.90 -14.89 -14.50
CA ALA A 149 3.79 -14.95 -15.44
C ALA A 149 4.26 -15.05 -16.90
N ARG A 150 5.39 -14.43 -17.23
CA ARG A 150 5.97 -14.43 -18.58
C ARG A 150 6.78 -15.68 -18.93
N ARG A 151 7.04 -16.59 -17.97
CA ARG A 151 7.77 -17.82 -18.27
C ARG A 151 6.86 -18.80 -19.02
N PRO A 152 7.27 -19.33 -20.19
CA PRO A 152 6.51 -20.38 -20.85
C PRO A 152 6.46 -21.60 -19.93
N GLY A 153 5.27 -22.19 -19.79
CA GLY A 153 5.04 -23.36 -18.95
C GLY A 153 6.03 -24.47 -19.31
N THR A 154 6.84 -24.88 -18.32
CA THR A 154 7.63 -26.11 -18.36
C THR A 154 6.75 -27.33 -18.24
#